data_AF-A0A3G2L887-F1
#
_entry.id   AF-A0A3G2L887-F1
#
_cell.length_a   1.000
_cell.length_b   1.000
_cell.length_c   1.000
_cell.angle_alpha   90.00
_cell.angle_beta   90.00
_cell.angle_gamma   90.00
#
_symmetry.space_group_name_H-M   'P 1'
#
loop_
_entity.id
_entity.type
_entity.pdbx_description
1 polymer ?
#
loop_
_entity_poly.entity_id
_entity_poly.type
_entity_poly.pdbx_seq_one_letter_code
_entity_poly.pdbx_strand_id
1 'polypeptide(L)'
;MLIIGIAGGTGCGKTTVVNQIIDELPEGEVGVISQDSYYNDLSHLPLEERRKTNFDHPQSIDFELLEEHLITLKEGHSIKQPVYSFLECNRTDKTVPVHPTKVLIVEGILILTNPRLRKMMDIKIFVHADSDERLIRRLKRDVNERGWNLDETLEKYQTNIKPMHLQFIEPSKEYADIIIPNNKYNTVAVDIVRTIINDKLT
;
A
#
# COMPACT_ATOMS: atom_id res chain seq x y z
N MET A 1 -9.77 -17.40 4.29
CA MET A 1 -8.90 -16.23 4.42
C MET A 1 -9.76 -14.98 4.57
N LEU A 2 -9.51 -14.16 5.60
CA LEU A 2 -10.04 -12.81 5.77
C LEU A 2 -9.08 -11.83 5.09
N ILE A 3 -9.56 -11.01 4.17
CA ILE A 3 -8.74 -10.01 3.45
C ILE A 3 -9.09 -8.60 3.94
N ILE A 4 -8.11 -7.91 4.49
CA ILE A 4 -8.23 -6.53 4.98
C ILE A 4 -7.45 -5.60 4.03
N GLY A 5 -8.15 -4.68 3.38
CA GLY A 5 -7.53 -3.63 2.58
C GLY A 5 -7.22 -2.40 3.40
N ILE A 6 -5.97 -1.91 3.41
CA ILE A 6 -5.56 -0.68 4.12
C ILE A 6 -5.00 0.32 3.11
N ALA A 7 -5.80 1.35 2.80
CA ALA A 7 -5.44 2.43 1.88
C ALA A 7 -5.29 3.78 2.58
N GLY A 8 -4.94 4.81 1.80
CA GLY A 8 -4.63 6.15 2.31
C GLY A 8 -3.49 6.81 1.55
N GLY A 9 -3.42 8.13 1.61
CA GLY A 9 -2.39 8.92 0.91
C GLY A 9 -0.95 8.49 1.23
N THR A 10 -0.01 8.77 0.34
CA THR A 10 1.42 8.64 0.66
C THR A 10 1.76 9.49 1.89
N GLY A 11 2.60 8.97 2.79
CA GLY A 11 2.95 9.63 4.05
C GLY A 11 1.87 9.61 5.14
N CYS A 12 0.67 9.05 4.94
CA CYS A 12 -0.38 9.06 5.98
C CYS A 12 -0.13 8.07 7.13
N GLY A 13 0.85 7.17 7.00
CA GLY A 13 1.21 6.19 8.03
C GLY A 13 0.49 4.84 7.94
N LYS A 14 0.00 4.44 6.75
CA LYS A 14 -0.52 3.07 6.51
C LYS A 14 0.45 2.00 7.01
N THR A 15 1.70 2.04 6.57
CA THR A 15 2.73 1.06 6.96
C THR A 15 2.93 1.04 8.47
N THR A 16 2.86 2.20 9.14
CA THR A 16 2.91 2.28 10.60
C THR A 16 1.72 1.59 11.25
N VAL A 17 0.49 1.84 10.77
CA VAL A 17 -0.73 1.18 11.26
C VAL A 17 -0.67 -0.33 11.02
N VAL A 18 -0.22 -0.77 9.84
CA VAL A 18 -0.01 -2.19 9.51
C VAL A 18 0.98 -2.83 10.49
N ASN A 19 2.14 -2.21 10.70
CA ASN A 19 3.16 -2.70 11.62
C ASN A 19 2.61 -2.81 13.05
N GLN A 20 1.89 -1.79 13.53
CA GLN A 20 1.25 -1.82 14.84
C GLN A 20 0.20 -2.93 14.98
N ILE A 21 -0.50 -3.27 13.90
CA ILE A 21 -1.44 -4.39 13.90
C ILE A 21 -0.70 -5.72 14.04
N ILE A 22 0.41 -5.91 13.29
CA ILE A 22 1.12 -7.20 13.23
C ILE A 22 2.08 -7.44 14.40
N ASP A 23 2.70 -6.40 14.96
CA ASP A 23 3.80 -6.50 15.95
C ASP A 23 3.37 -7.24 17.24
N GLU A 24 2.08 -7.30 17.51
CA GLU A 24 1.51 -7.95 18.69
C GLU A 24 0.61 -9.15 18.34
N LEU A 25 0.72 -9.69 17.12
CA LEU A 25 0.07 -10.92 16.68
C LEU A 25 1.09 -12.06 16.58
N PRO A 26 0.67 -13.33 16.71
CA PRO A 26 1.58 -14.46 16.54
C PRO A 26 2.25 -14.45 15.17
N GLU A 27 3.56 -14.73 15.14
CA GLU A 27 4.34 -14.73 13.91
C GLU A 27 3.80 -15.76 12.90
N GLY A 28 3.67 -15.36 11.64
CA GLY A 28 3.24 -16.23 10.54
C GLY A 28 1.72 -16.41 10.36
N GLU A 29 0.89 -15.91 11.28
CA GLU A 29 -0.58 -16.04 11.18
C GLU A 29 -1.22 -14.99 10.25
N VAL A 30 -0.54 -13.85 10.05
CA VAL A 30 -1.00 -12.74 9.21
C VAL A 30 -0.03 -12.50 8.06
N GLY A 31 -0.54 -12.53 6.84
CA GLY A 31 0.20 -12.21 5.63
C GLY A 31 0.04 -10.72 5.30
N VAL A 32 1.07 -10.11 4.70
CA VAL A 32 1.01 -8.72 4.23
C VAL A 32 1.46 -8.64 2.77
N ILE A 33 0.66 -8.00 1.94
CA ILE A 33 0.98 -7.67 0.55
C ILE A 33 0.98 -6.16 0.39
N SER A 34 2.09 -5.62 -0.12
CA SER A 34 2.21 -4.22 -0.47
C SER A 34 1.91 -4.03 -1.96
N GLN A 35 0.99 -3.12 -2.29
CA GLN A 35 0.72 -2.70 -3.67
C GLN A 35 1.95 -2.09 -4.34
N ASP A 36 2.87 -1.50 -3.59
CA ASP A 36 4.10 -0.92 -4.14
C ASP A 36 5.00 -1.99 -4.79
N SER A 37 4.86 -3.28 -4.42
CA SER A 37 5.50 -4.39 -5.14
C SER A 37 4.96 -4.62 -6.55
N TYR A 38 3.77 -4.09 -6.86
CA TYR A 38 3.02 -4.39 -8.08
C TYR A 38 2.99 -3.21 -9.07
N TYR A 39 3.91 -2.24 -8.98
CA TYR A 39 4.13 -1.32 -10.10
C TYR A 39 4.45 -2.09 -11.38
N ASN A 40 4.00 -1.61 -12.54
CA ASN A 40 4.29 -2.24 -13.83
C ASN A 40 5.79 -2.37 -14.08
N ASP A 41 6.19 -3.42 -14.81
CA ASP A 41 7.57 -3.57 -15.26
C ASP A 41 7.89 -2.57 -16.38
N LEU A 42 8.87 -1.71 -16.11
CA LEU A 42 9.37 -0.68 -17.01
C LEU A 42 10.77 -1.02 -17.54
N SER A 43 11.17 -2.29 -17.54
CA SER A 43 12.50 -2.75 -18.02
C SER A 43 12.83 -2.27 -19.43
N HIS A 44 11.81 -2.06 -20.27
CA HIS A 44 11.93 -1.53 -21.62
C HIS A 44 12.34 -0.05 -21.71
N LEU A 45 12.27 0.70 -20.60
CA LEU A 45 12.68 2.11 -20.51
C LEU A 45 14.02 2.25 -19.79
N PRO A 46 14.84 3.26 -20.13
CA PRO A 46 16.01 3.62 -19.32
C PRO A 46 15.59 4.29 -18.00
N LEU A 47 16.49 4.28 -17.00
CA LEU A 47 16.22 4.81 -15.64
C LEU A 47 15.69 6.25 -15.66
N GLU A 48 16.27 7.12 -16.49
CA GLU A 48 15.86 8.53 -16.61
C GLU A 48 14.39 8.69 -17.04
N GLU A 49 13.89 7.80 -17.91
CA GLU A 49 12.49 7.81 -18.32
C GLU A 49 11.60 7.16 -17.26
N ARG A 50 12.06 6.08 -16.59
CA ARG A 50 11.33 5.49 -15.46
C ARG A 50 11.11 6.49 -14.33
N ARG A 51 12.11 7.34 -14.05
CA ARG A 51 12.02 8.38 -13.02
C ARG A 51 10.94 9.43 -13.31
N LYS A 52 10.55 9.61 -14.57
CA LYS A 52 9.47 10.52 -15.00
C LYS A 52 8.08 9.88 -14.90
N THR A 53 7.98 8.57 -14.75
CA THR A 53 6.71 7.86 -14.60
C THR A 53 5.91 8.38 -13.42
N ASN A 54 4.60 8.57 -13.64
CA ASN A 54 3.67 8.91 -12.57
C ASN A 54 3.19 7.65 -11.84
N PHE A 55 3.90 7.29 -10.77
CA PHE A 55 3.60 6.13 -9.93
C PHE A 55 2.37 6.31 -9.02
N ASP A 56 1.78 7.50 -8.95
CA ASP A 56 0.56 7.73 -8.17
C ASP A 56 -0.72 7.60 -9.03
N HIS A 57 -0.58 7.33 -10.34
CA HIS A 57 -1.70 7.10 -11.25
C HIS A 57 -2.12 5.62 -11.25
N PRO A 58 -3.43 5.26 -11.26
CA PRO A 58 -3.86 3.86 -11.28
C PRO A 58 -3.23 2.98 -12.36
N GLN A 59 -2.94 3.53 -13.55
CA GLN A 59 -2.31 2.79 -14.65
C GLN A 59 -0.85 2.39 -14.38
N SER A 60 -0.18 2.92 -13.36
CA SER A 60 1.17 2.47 -13.02
C SER A 60 1.18 1.14 -12.26
N ILE A 61 0.01 0.66 -11.82
CA ILE A 61 -0.13 -0.57 -11.03
C ILE A 61 -0.61 -1.71 -11.92
N ASP A 62 0.04 -2.86 -11.78
CA ASP A 62 -0.35 -4.14 -12.34
C ASP A 62 -1.43 -4.77 -11.45
N PHE A 63 -2.64 -4.20 -11.54
CA PHE A 63 -3.77 -4.70 -10.77
C PHE A 63 -4.20 -6.10 -11.17
N GLU A 64 -3.87 -6.53 -12.39
CA GLU A 64 -4.17 -7.87 -12.90
C GLU A 64 -3.34 -8.92 -12.16
N LEU A 65 -2.02 -8.73 -12.06
CA LEU A 65 -1.16 -9.62 -11.28
C LEU A 65 -1.51 -9.60 -9.79
N LEU A 66 -1.82 -8.43 -9.22
CA LEU A 66 -2.24 -8.33 -7.83
C LEU A 66 -3.54 -9.11 -7.58
N GLU A 67 -4.54 -8.96 -8.45
CA GLU A 67 -5.80 -9.71 -8.37
C GLU A 67 -5.56 -11.21 -8.49
N GLU A 68 -4.77 -11.66 -9.48
CA GLU A 68 -4.40 -13.06 -9.67
C GLU A 68 -3.78 -13.63 -8.40
N HIS A 69 -2.77 -12.94 -7.83
CA HIS A 69 -2.10 -13.40 -6.61
C HIS A 69 -3.04 -13.50 -5.41
N LEU A 70 -3.98 -12.56 -5.25
CA LEU A 70 -4.97 -12.61 -4.18
C LEU A 70 -5.95 -13.78 -4.37
N ILE A 71 -6.33 -14.10 -5.61
CA ILE A 71 -7.16 -15.29 -5.91
C ILE A 71 -6.38 -16.56 -5.55
N THR A 72 -5.15 -16.70 -6.04
CA THR A 72 -4.29 -17.87 -5.79
C THR A 72 -4.09 -18.11 -4.29
N LEU A 73 -3.82 -17.05 -3.52
CA LEU A 73 -3.70 -17.13 -2.06
C LEU A 73 -5.00 -17.56 -1.38
N LYS A 74 -6.14 -17.03 -1.85
CA LYS A 74 -7.47 -17.40 -1.32
C LYS A 74 -7.82 -18.85 -1.60
N GLU A 75 -7.33 -19.42 -2.70
CA GLU A 75 -7.45 -20.84 -3.07
C GLU A 75 -6.50 -21.76 -2.29
N GLY A 76 -5.62 -21.22 -1.44
CA GLY A 76 -4.69 -22.00 -0.63
C GLY A 76 -3.37 -22.32 -1.31
N HIS A 77 -3.01 -21.59 -2.37
CA HIS A 77 -1.73 -21.75 -3.08
C HIS A 77 -0.78 -20.58 -2.78
N SER A 78 0.51 -20.88 -2.68
CA SER A 78 1.54 -19.84 -2.45
C SER A 78 1.86 -19.08 -3.74
N ILE A 79 2.22 -17.80 -3.61
CA ILE A 79 2.61 -16.93 -4.72
C ILE A 79 4.04 -16.44 -4.59
N LYS A 80 4.56 -15.87 -5.67
CA LYS A 80 5.88 -15.21 -5.71
C LYS A 80 5.67 -13.72 -5.88
N GLN A 81 5.60 -12.98 -4.77
CA GLN A 81 5.38 -11.54 -4.81
C GLN A 81 6.61 -10.85 -5.43
N PRO A 82 6.43 -9.95 -6.43
CA PRO A 82 7.55 -9.21 -6.98
C PRO A 82 8.20 -8.29 -5.94
N VAL A 83 9.51 -8.08 -6.06
CA VAL A 83 10.24 -7.09 -5.26
C VAL A 83 10.45 -5.84 -6.10
N TYR A 84 9.97 -4.69 -5.62
CA TYR A 84 10.14 -3.40 -6.28
C TYR A 84 11.30 -2.61 -5.68
N SER A 85 12.15 -2.04 -6.54
CA SER A 85 13.25 -1.15 -6.15
C SER A 85 12.87 0.30 -6.43
N PHE A 86 12.70 1.08 -5.36
CA PHE A 86 12.45 2.53 -5.47
C PHE A 86 13.65 3.30 -6.03
N LEU A 87 14.87 2.76 -5.91
CA LEU A 87 16.08 3.36 -6.47
C LEU A 87 16.15 3.18 -7.99
N GLU A 88 15.78 2.00 -8.48
CA GLU A 88 15.76 1.66 -9.91
C GLU A 88 14.45 2.04 -10.60
N CYS A 89 13.46 2.48 -9.82
CA CYS A 89 12.10 2.77 -10.25
C CYS A 89 11.50 1.60 -11.07
N ASN A 90 11.79 0.37 -10.67
CA ASN A 90 11.34 -0.83 -11.38
C ASN A 90 11.21 -2.06 -10.48
N ARG A 91 10.52 -3.09 -10.99
CA ARG A 91 10.63 -4.44 -10.44
C ARG A 91 12.06 -4.96 -10.59
N THR A 92 12.51 -5.66 -9.57
CA THR A 92 13.76 -6.45 -9.62
C THR A 92 13.47 -7.84 -10.19
N ASP A 93 14.52 -8.60 -10.47
CA ASP A 93 14.44 -10.02 -10.85
C ASP A 93 14.07 -10.95 -9.68
N LYS A 94 13.97 -10.40 -8.47
CA LYS A 94 13.68 -11.16 -7.24
C LYS A 94 12.20 -11.20 -6.93
N THR A 95 11.82 -12.28 -6.27
CA THR A 95 10.48 -12.46 -5.69
C THR A 95 10.60 -12.94 -4.25
N VAL A 96 9.57 -12.67 -3.45
CA VAL A 96 9.43 -13.17 -2.08
C VAL A 96 8.28 -14.18 -2.06
N PRO A 97 8.48 -15.40 -1.53
CA PRO A 97 7.38 -16.35 -1.38
C PRO A 97 6.38 -15.80 -0.36
N VAL A 98 5.10 -15.81 -0.74
CA VAL A 98 3.99 -15.48 0.17
C VAL A 98 3.10 -16.70 0.27
N HIS A 99 2.89 -17.17 1.49
CA HIS A 99 2.06 -18.33 1.77
C HIS A 99 0.63 -17.89 2.14
N PRO A 100 -0.39 -18.72 1.86
CA PRO A 100 -1.74 -18.48 2.34
C PRO A 100 -1.79 -18.43 3.87
N THR A 101 -2.48 -17.43 4.40
CA THR A 101 -2.70 -17.22 5.83
C THR A 101 -4.20 -17.14 6.15
N LYS A 102 -4.56 -17.25 7.43
CA LYS A 102 -5.95 -17.04 7.87
C LYS A 102 -6.40 -15.60 7.62
N VAL A 103 -5.49 -14.64 7.80
CA VAL A 103 -5.70 -13.20 7.58
C VAL A 103 -4.64 -12.66 6.64
N LEU A 104 -5.06 -11.90 5.63
CA LEU A 104 -4.21 -11.24 4.65
C LEU A 104 -4.49 -9.74 4.66
N ILE A 105 -3.47 -8.93 4.95
CA ILE A 105 -3.52 -7.48 4.82
C ILE A 105 -2.98 -7.11 3.44
N VAL A 106 -3.77 -6.36 2.67
CA VAL A 106 -3.35 -5.75 1.41
C VAL A 106 -3.26 -4.26 1.65
N GLU A 107 -2.08 -3.66 1.53
CA GLU A 107 -1.88 -2.23 1.77
C GLU A 107 -1.39 -1.51 0.52
N GLY A 108 -1.81 -0.26 0.33
CA GLY A 108 -1.35 0.55 -0.79
C GLY A 108 -2.11 1.85 -0.98
N ILE A 109 -1.57 2.77 -1.77
CA ILE A 109 -2.20 4.07 -2.00
C ILE A 109 -3.45 4.03 -2.90
N LEU A 110 -3.57 3.01 -3.76
CA LEU A 110 -4.57 2.92 -4.84
C LEU A 110 -5.41 1.64 -4.78
N ILE A 111 -5.23 0.76 -3.79
CA ILE A 111 -5.93 -0.53 -3.73
C ILE A 111 -7.46 -0.39 -3.67
N LEU A 112 -7.97 0.72 -3.12
CA LEU A 112 -9.41 1.01 -3.06
C LEU A 112 -9.93 1.72 -4.33
N THR A 113 -9.07 2.11 -5.28
CA THR A 113 -9.54 2.68 -6.56
C THR A 113 -10.02 1.61 -7.53
N ASN A 114 -9.56 0.35 -7.35
CA ASN A 114 -9.90 -0.76 -8.24
C ASN A 114 -11.15 -1.53 -7.73
N PRO A 115 -12.27 -1.54 -8.49
CA PRO A 115 -13.50 -2.22 -8.05
C PRO A 115 -13.37 -3.74 -7.88
N ARG A 116 -12.47 -4.40 -8.62
CA ARG A 116 -12.23 -5.84 -8.51
C ARG A 116 -11.58 -6.17 -7.17
N LEU A 117 -10.52 -5.45 -6.81
CA LEU A 117 -9.88 -5.58 -5.50
C LEU A 117 -10.84 -5.29 -4.34
N ARG A 118 -11.65 -4.22 -4.44
CA ARG A 118 -12.64 -3.90 -3.41
C ARG A 118 -13.61 -5.04 -3.13
N LYS A 119 -14.04 -5.78 -4.15
CA LYS A 119 -14.94 -6.94 -4.00
C LYS A 119 -14.28 -8.13 -3.31
N MET A 120 -12.95 -8.21 -3.34
CA MET A 120 -12.19 -9.28 -2.69
C MET A 120 -11.90 -8.99 -1.22
N MET A 121 -11.92 -7.72 -0.80
CA MET A 121 -11.64 -7.29 0.56
C MET A 121 -12.88 -7.38 1.44
N ASP A 122 -12.77 -8.12 2.55
CA ASP A 122 -13.83 -8.24 3.55
C ASP A 122 -13.95 -6.95 4.37
N ILE A 123 -12.83 -6.31 4.71
CA ILE A 123 -12.77 -5.04 5.45
C ILE A 123 -11.90 -4.04 4.70
N LYS A 124 -12.39 -2.81 4.51
CA LYS A 124 -11.68 -1.73 3.81
C LYS A 124 -11.42 -0.59 4.80
N ILE A 125 -10.16 -0.27 5.01
CA ILE A 125 -9.71 0.76 5.94
C ILE A 125 -9.03 1.86 5.13
N PHE A 126 -9.33 3.12 5.45
CA PHE A 126 -8.61 4.27 4.93
C PHE A 126 -7.90 5.02 6.06
N VAL A 127 -6.58 5.07 6.02
CA VAL A 127 -5.77 5.85 6.95
C VAL A 127 -5.70 7.29 6.46
N HIS A 128 -6.20 8.21 7.28
CA HIS A 128 -6.30 9.63 6.96
C HIS A 128 -5.31 10.45 7.79
N ALA A 129 -4.63 11.38 7.13
CA ALA A 129 -3.80 12.39 7.76
C ALA A 129 -3.79 13.66 6.88
N ASP A 130 -3.54 14.80 7.50
CA ASP A 130 -3.54 16.11 6.85
C ASP A 130 -2.42 16.16 5.80
N SER A 131 -2.63 16.94 4.74
CA SER A 131 -1.73 16.93 3.57
C SER A 131 -0.33 17.44 3.88
N ASP A 132 -0.20 18.37 4.82
CA ASP A 132 1.06 18.93 5.31
C ASP A 132 1.85 17.92 6.14
N GLU A 133 1.19 17.25 7.10
CA GLU A 133 1.76 16.14 7.88
C GLU A 133 2.29 15.03 6.97
N ARG A 134 1.50 14.65 5.95
CA ARG A 134 1.90 13.67 4.95
C ARG A 134 3.10 14.12 4.13
N LEU A 135 3.11 15.39 3.70
CA LEU A 135 4.22 15.96 2.94
C LEU A 135 5.51 15.95 3.76
N ILE A 136 5.48 16.38 5.02
CA ILE A 136 6.66 16.39 5.90
C ILE A 136 7.25 14.98 6.04
N ARG A 137 6.41 13.97 6.29
CA ARG A 137 6.85 12.57 6.40
C ARG A 137 7.41 12.05 5.09
N ARG A 138 6.75 12.39 3.97
CA ARG A 138 7.18 12.03 2.61
C ARG A 138 8.57 12.58 2.30
N LEU A 139 8.79 13.88 2.54
CA LEU A 139 10.07 14.54 2.28
C LEU A 139 11.21 13.86 3.04
N LYS A 140 11.03 13.60 4.34
CA LYS A 140 12.03 12.90 5.16
C LYS A 140 12.37 11.52 4.60
N ARG A 141 11.35 10.74 4.23
CA ARG A 141 11.55 9.38 3.70
C ARG A 141 12.24 9.40 2.34
N ASP A 142 11.75 10.21 1.40
CA ASP A 142 12.24 10.18 0.03
C ASP A 142 13.70 10.67 -0.06
N VAL A 143 14.08 11.66 0.75
CA VAL A 143 15.46 12.17 0.83
C VAL A 143 16.40 11.18 1.54
N ASN A 144 15.99 10.63 2.69
CA ASN A 144 16.89 9.80 3.49
C ASN A 144 16.98 8.34 3.04
N GLU A 145 15.92 7.79 2.44
CA GLU A 145 15.81 6.35 2.18
C GLU A 145 15.73 6.00 0.69
N ARG A 146 15.23 6.91 -0.16
CA ARG A 146 14.94 6.63 -1.58
C ARG A 146 15.83 7.39 -2.56
N GLY A 147 16.78 8.19 -2.07
CA GLY A 147 17.80 8.85 -2.88
C GLY A 147 17.27 9.99 -3.77
N TRP A 148 16.17 10.64 -3.38
CA TRP A 148 15.63 11.80 -4.08
C TRP A 148 16.18 13.11 -3.51
N ASN A 149 16.36 14.12 -4.36
CA ASN A 149 16.62 15.48 -3.88
C ASN A 149 15.32 16.12 -3.35
N LEU A 150 15.44 17.02 -2.37
CA LEU A 150 14.36 17.85 -1.84
C LEU A 150 13.60 18.59 -2.96
N ASP A 151 14.31 19.28 -3.86
CA ASP A 151 13.69 20.09 -4.91
C ASP A 151 12.88 19.21 -5.88
N GLU A 152 13.46 18.08 -6.31
CA GLU A 152 12.78 17.09 -7.15
C GLU A 152 11.53 16.53 -6.46
N THR A 153 11.62 16.26 -5.15
CA THR A 153 10.49 15.72 -4.38
C THR A 153 9.35 16.75 -4.28
N LEU A 154 9.67 18.02 -4.07
CA LEU A 154 8.70 19.11 -4.03
C LEU A 154 8.05 19.35 -5.39
N GLU A 155 8.83 19.35 -6.47
CA GLU A 155 8.32 19.47 -7.83
C GLU A 155 7.37 18.32 -8.17
N LYS A 156 7.77 17.07 -7.91
CA LYS A 156 6.91 15.90 -8.08
C LYS A 156 5.65 15.96 -7.22
N TYR A 157 5.76 16.54 -6.03
CA TYR A 157 4.60 16.66 -5.16
C TYR A 157 3.53 17.55 -5.79
N GLN A 158 3.93 18.67 -6.37
CA GLN A 158 3.01 19.61 -7.02
C GLN A 158 2.47 19.09 -8.35
N THR A 159 3.33 18.48 -9.17
CA THR A 159 3.00 18.08 -10.54
C THR A 159 2.26 16.74 -10.63
N ASN A 160 2.62 15.76 -9.80
CA ASN A 160 2.07 14.41 -9.86
C ASN A 160 1.30 14.04 -8.60
N ILE A 161 1.95 14.03 -7.44
CA ILE A 161 1.43 13.36 -6.24
C ILE A 161 0.16 14.03 -5.73
N LYS A 162 0.15 15.36 -5.55
CA LYS A 162 -1.03 16.10 -5.06
C LYS A 162 -2.20 15.98 -6.04
N PRO A 163 -2.04 16.20 -7.36
CA PRO A 163 -3.11 15.95 -8.33
C PRO A 163 -3.65 14.52 -8.28
N MET A 164 -2.79 13.50 -8.29
CA MET A 164 -3.22 12.10 -8.23
C MET A 164 -3.91 11.75 -6.92
N HIS A 165 -3.44 12.32 -5.81
CA HIS A 165 -4.09 12.15 -4.53
C HIS A 165 -5.51 12.72 -4.54
N LEU A 166 -5.70 13.94 -5.03
CA LEU A 166 -7.03 14.56 -5.10
C LEU A 166 -7.96 13.86 -6.10
N GLN A 167 -7.41 13.35 -7.20
CA GLN A 167 -8.19 12.74 -8.28
C GLN A 167 -8.57 11.28 -8.00
N PHE A 168 -7.66 10.49 -7.42
CA PHE A 168 -7.84 9.04 -7.31
C PHE A 168 -7.82 8.54 -5.87
N ILE A 169 -6.85 8.98 -5.06
CA ILE A 169 -6.62 8.39 -3.72
C ILE A 169 -7.65 8.88 -2.71
N GLU A 170 -7.82 10.20 -2.57
CA GLU A 170 -8.75 10.79 -1.60
C GLU A 170 -10.21 10.40 -1.87
N PRO A 171 -10.71 10.38 -3.13
CA PRO A 171 -12.06 9.89 -3.41
C PRO A 171 -12.25 8.41 -3.08
N SER A 172 -11.18 7.60 -3.07
CA SER A 172 -11.30 6.18 -2.72
C SER A 172 -11.68 5.93 -1.25
N LYS A 173 -11.58 6.96 -0.41
CA LYS A 173 -12.04 6.96 0.99
C LYS A 173 -13.53 6.66 1.13
N GLU A 174 -14.36 7.01 0.15
CA GLU A 174 -15.80 6.71 0.11
C GLU A 174 -16.11 5.20 0.12
N TYR A 175 -15.14 4.36 -0.27
CA TYR A 175 -15.29 2.91 -0.26
C TYR A 175 -14.78 2.25 1.01
N ALA A 176 -14.30 3.02 1.98
CA ALA A 176 -13.81 2.48 3.24
C ALA A 176 -14.96 2.18 4.20
N ASP A 177 -14.87 1.04 4.87
CA ASP A 177 -15.75 0.67 5.99
C ASP A 177 -15.32 1.43 7.26
N ILE A 178 -14.02 1.71 7.41
CA ILE A 178 -13.43 2.41 8.57
C ILE A 178 -12.43 3.46 8.08
N ILE A 179 -12.48 4.67 8.66
CA ILE A 179 -11.46 5.70 8.48
C ILE A 179 -10.66 5.85 9.78
N ILE A 180 -9.35 5.65 9.72
CA ILE A 180 -8.45 5.79 10.87
C ILE A 180 -7.70 7.11 10.75
N PRO A 181 -7.97 8.11 11.62
CA PRO A 181 -7.17 9.33 11.67
C PRO A 181 -5.79 9.04 12.26
N ASN A 182 -4.75 9.60 11.65
CA ASN A 182 -3.34 9.36 12.00
C ASN A 182 -2.47 10.64 11.99
N ASN A 183 -3.10 11.80 12.23
CA ASN A 183 -2.39 13.03 12.61
C ASN A 183 -1.72 12.89 13.98
N LYS A 184 -2.29 12.04 14.84
CA LYS A 184 -1.72 11.60 16.11
C LYS A 184 -1.80 10.07 16.17
N TYR A 185 -0.95 9.45 16.98
CA TYR A 185 -1.02 8.02 17.25
C TYR A 185 -2.42 7.63 17.73
N ASN A 186 -3.01 6.62 17.10
CA ASN A 186 -4.36 6.15 17.39
C ASN A 186 -4.36 4.66 17.73
N THR A 187 -4.09 4.34 18.98
CA THR A 187 -4.03 2.97 19.48
C THR A 187 -5.41 2.32 19.50
N VAL A 188 -6.46 3.06 19.85
CA VAL A 188 -7.83 2.53 19.95
C VAL A 188 -8.32 1.94 18.62
N ALA A 189 -8.10 2.65 17.51
CA ALA A 189 -8.49 2.13 16.20
C ALA A 189 -7.69 0.88 15.80
N VAL A 190 -6.40 0.84 16.13
CA VAL A 190 -5.55 -0.34 15.92
C VAL A 190 -6.05 -1.53 16.74
N ASP A 191 -6.38 -1.32 18.02
CA ASP A 191 -6.87 -2.36 18.92
C ASP A 191 -8.19 -2.98 18.46
N ILE A 192 -9.09 -2.17 17.88
CA ILE A 192 -10.33 -2.65 17.26
C ILE A 192 -10.02 -3.59 16.09
N VAL A 193 -9.14 -3.18 15.17
CA VAL A 193 -8.75 -4.00 14.02
C VAL A 193 -8.09 -5.30 14.49
N ARG A 194 -7.22 -5.21 15.50
CA ARG A 194 -6.56 -6.38 16.10
C ARG A 194 -7.55 -7.34 16.76
N THR A 195 -8.60 -6.84 17.41
CA THR A 195 -9.65 -7.69 18.00
C THR A 195 -10.34 -8.52 16.93
N ILE A 196 -10.67 -7.90 15.78
CA ILE A 196 -11.28 -8.61 14.64
C ILE A 196 -10.33 -9.67 14.07
N ILE A 197 -9.04 -9.35 13.97
CA ILE A 197 -8.03 -10.30 13.50
C ILE A 197 -7.90 -11.47 14.48
N ASN A 198 -7.80 -11.20 15.77
CA ASN A 198 -7.69 -12.24 16.81
C ASN A 198 -8.89 -13.18 16.80
N ASP A 199 -10.12 -12.65 16.71
CA ASP A 199 -11.34 -13.46 16.60
C ASP A 199 -11.33 -14.38 15.37
N LYS A 200 -10.67 -13.95 14.29
CA LYS A 200 -10.51 -14.78 13.09
C LYS A 200 -9.41 -15.84 13.21
N LEU A 201 -8.40 -15.59 14.05
CA LEU A 201 -7.28 -16.51 14.26
C LEU A 201 -7.65 -17.63 15.24
N THR A 202 -8.48 -17.35 16.24
CA THR A 202 -9.06 -18.32 17.18
C THR A 202 -10.07 -19.23 16.50
#